data_AF-V4T4Y8-F1
#
_entry.id   AF-V4T4Y8-F1
#
_cell.length_a   1.000
_cell.length_b   1.000
_cell.length_c   1.000
_cell.angle_alpha   90.00
_cell.angle_beta   90.00
_cell.angle_gamma   90.00
#
_symmetry.space_group_name_H-M   'P 1'
#
loop_
_entity.id
_entity.type
_entity.pdbx_description
1 polymer ?
#
loop_
_entity_poly.entity_id
_entity_poly.type
_entity_poly.pdbx_seq_one_letter_code
_entity_poly.pdbx_strand_id
1 'polypeptide(L)'
;MVALVDYFVTCLFIKAVKHDTIEGFSQTLVMCGSLSLSQLQTIPSTCININPSYIIYLMHYLLTTFHYSSNFSVLSQMSDQENGLPESPQWQELKLSQLLLTDTVRNLHATIDAQWDYLQRTACQTAAGRAMWKHVIHDPLADLLAGETYLRNVHEKIKKDRLNNAREISGVILAIRTLWFDSQIEAALNSFNSREAQVVLLGAGMDTRAYRLNCLKESDVFEVDFSQVLQVKTALIQTAMEFGDEQQHPRMTAKSLTTVAADIRENDWLEKLQLSGYKPEKNTVWVLEGIIYYLLDIHAMQVLKLIADKCNLVHTVLLADFMNQPSTTLSSSIFHFSSDWPDRLLPTLGFSNVRLSQIGDPDAHFGLMNDPLNLFNKLRSLPRSVQTHPDDGTPCRRLYLVQASGSPNQTTA
;
A
#
# COMPACT_ATOMS: atom_id res chain seq x y z
N MET A 1 5.20 23.19 8.45
CA MET A 1 6.01 22.35 7.53
C MET A 1 5.99 20.87 7.96
N VAL A 2 4.80 20.34 8.29
CA VAL A 2 4.50 18.93 8.66
C VAL A 2 3.11 18.57 8.05
N ALA A 3 2.88 18.94 6.79
CA ALA A 3 1.58 18.80 6.14
C ALA A 3 1.70 18.39 4.66
N LEU A 4 2.60 17.44 4.37
CA LEU A 4 2.86 16.92 3.02
C LEU A 4 3.02 15.38 2.99
N VAL A 5 2.61 14.68 4.06
CA VAL A 5 2.90 13.25 4.30
C VAL A 5 1.70 12.33 4.00
N ASP A 6 0.56 12.84 3.54
CA ASP A 6 -0.72 12.11 3.64
C ASP A 6 -1.32 11.55 2.34
N TYR A 7 -0.58 11.56 1.22
CA TYR A 7 -1.26 11.54 -0.08
C TYR A 7 -1.49 10.17 -0.74
N PHE A 8 -0.66 9.14 -0.62
CA PHE A 8 -0.75 8.00 -1.56
C PHE A 8 -1.55 6.73 -1.17
N VAL A 9 -2.18 6.71 0.01
CA VAL A 9 -3.37 5.85 0.25
C VAL A 9 -4.67 6.67 0.16
N THR A 10 -4.56 8.00 0.05
CA THR A 10 -5.68 8.97 -0.01
C THR A 10 -5.86 9.55 -1.43
N CYS A 11 -5.03 9.12 -2.38
CA CYS A 11 -4.95 9.67 -3.74
C CYS A 11 -6.05 9.13 -4.67
N LEU A 12 -7.30 9.19 -4.22
CA LEU A 12 -8.45 9.12 -5.12
C LEU A 12 -9.59 10.09 -4.74
N PHE A 13 -9.56 10.81 -3.61
CA PHE A 13 -10.61 11.81 -3.32
C PHE A 13 -10.09 13.20 -2.93
N ILE A 14 -10.09 14.11 -3.89
CA ILE A 14 -10.16 15.55 -3.61
C ILE A 14 -11.64 15.94 -3.75
N LYS A 15 -12.33 16.11 -2.63
CA LYS A 15 -13.63 16.78 -2.62
C LYS A 15 -13.35 18.27 -2.48
N ALA A 16 -13.66 19.03 -3.53
CA ALA A 16 -13.76 20.47 -3.49
C ALA A 16 -14.79 20.87 -2.42
N VAL A 17 -14.36 21.67 -1.46
CA VAL A 17 -15.26 22.54 -0.68
C VAL A 17 -14.98 23.94 -1.20
N LYS A 18 -15.84 24.41 -2.08
CA LYS A 18 -15.91 25.81 -2.50
C LYS A 18 -17.05 26.44 -1.70
N HIS A 19 -16.74 27.47 -0.92
CA HIS A 19 -17.68 28.57 -0.70
C HIS A 19 -16.90 29.87 -0.73
N ASP A 20 -17.48 30.81 -1.48
CA ASP A 20 -16.97 32.11 -1.86
C ASP A 20 -16.68 33.02 -0.65
N THR A 21 -15.59 33.78 -0.68
CA THR A 21 -15.62 35.24 -0.80
C THR A 21 -14.22 35.84 -0.96
N ILE A 22 -14.24 37.08 -1.42
CA ILE A 22 -13.23 37.86 -2.14
C ILE A 22 -12.14 38.47 -1.21
N GLU A 23 -11.03 38.84 -1.86
CA GLU A 23 -10.03 39.88 -1.50
C GLU A 23 -8.72 39.47 -0.80
N GLY A 24 -7.61 39.96 -1.38
CA GLY A 24 -6.24 39.58 -1.05
C GLY A 24 -5.79 39.98 0.35
N PHE A 25 -4.68 39.42 0.83
CA PHE A 25 -3.45 40.17 1.07
C PHE A 25 -2.30 39.27 1.55
N SER A 26 -1.11 39.80 1.30
CA SER A 26 0.24 39.49 1.77
C SER A 26 0.38 38.75 3.12
N GLN A 27 1.44 37.92 3.18
CA GLN A 27 2.03 37.33 4.38
C GLN A 27 2.11 38.33 5.55
N THR A 28 1.55 38.00 6.72
CA THR A 28 2.06 38.35 8.06
C THR A 28 1.35 37.47 9.11
N LEU A 29 2.12 36.73 9.91
CA LEU A 29 1.65 35.98 11.06
C LEU A 29 1.56 36.94 12.25
N VAL A 30 0.35 37.28 12.72
CA VAL A 30 0.13 38.06 13.95
C VAL A 30 -0.24 37.11 15.08
N MET A 31 0.70 36.87 15.99
CA MET A 31 0.44 36.31 17.31
C MET A 31 -0.05 37.43 18.23
N CYS A 32 -1.20 37.24 18.85
CA CYS A 32 -1.73 38.15 19.86
C CYS A 32 -0.99 37.90 21.19
N GLY A 33 -0.22 38.90 21.63
CA GLY A 33 0.49 38.90 22.91
C GLY A 33 1.03 40.31 23.18
N SER A 34 0.38 41.01 24.10
CA SER A 34 0.54 42.42 24.45
C SER A 34 1.95 42.79 24.97
N LEU A 35 2.68 43.62 24.23
CA LEU A 35 3.77 44.46 24.74
C LEU A 35 3.82 45.80 23.96
N SER A 36 4.02 46.91 24.67
CA SER A 36 3.90 48.29 24.19
C SER A 36 5.08 48.77 23.31
N LEU A 37 4.78 49.59 22.31
CA LEU A 37 5.73 50.36 21.49
C LEU A 37 6.49 51.41 22.33
N SER A 38 7.62 51.06 22.95
CA SER A 38 8.59 52.07 23.41
C SER A 38 10.03 51.58 23.68
N GLN A 39 10.45 50.40 23.22
CA GLN A 39 11.84 49.92 23.47
C GLN A 39 12.49 49.22 22.26
N LEU A 40 12.48 49.87 21.10
CA LEU A 40 13.35 49.50 19.98
C LEU A 40 14.23 50.70 19.64
N GLN A 41 15.38 50.80 20.30
CA GLN A 41 16.52 51.55 19.78
C GLN A 41 17.82 51.08 20.43
N THR A 42 18.80 50.85 19.55
CA THR A 42 20.24 50.59 19.78
C THR A 42 20.65 49.18 20.20
N ILE A 43 21.32 48.45 19.28
CA ILE A 43 22.60 47.73 19.46
C ILE A 43 23.09 47.23 18.07
N PRO A 44 24.41 47.18 17.81
CA PRO A 44 25.01 47.23 16.47
C PRO A 44 25.20 45.87 15.81
N SER A 45 25.38 45.91 14.49
CA SER A 45 25.72 44.80 13.61
C SER A 45 27.13 44.26 13.86
N THR A 46 27.21 43.07 14.46
CA THR A 46 28.34 42.13 14.33
C THR A 46 27.83 40.69 14.25
N CYS A 47 28.36 39.94 13.29
CA CYS A 47 27.96 38.58 12.96
C CYS A 47 28.23 37.60 14.11
N ILE A 48 27.19 36.91 14.59
CA ILE A 48 27.31 35.59 15.21
C ILE A 48 26.27 34.69 14.54
N ASN A 49 26.77 33.68 13.84
CA ASN A 49 25.99 32.71 13.08
C ASN A 49 25.55 31.59 14.05
N ILE A 50 24.28 31.57 14.47
CA ILE A 50 23.71 30.49 15.27
C ILE A 50 22.59 29.83 14.46
N ASN A 51 22.70 28.51 14.31
CA ASN A 51 21.83 27.67 13.51
C ASN A 51 20.37 27.66 14.06
N PRO A 52 19.34 27.94 13.25
CA PRO A 52 17.94 28.01 13.69
C PRO A 52 17.37 26.70 14.25
N SER A 53 18.09 25.59 14.12
CA SER A 53 17.70 24.27 14.65
C SER A 53 17.83 24.17 16.20
N TYR A 54 18.58 25.06 16.84
CA TYR A 54 18.83 24.99 18.30
C TYR A 54 17.77 25.71 19.16
N ILE A 55 17.04 26.68 18.59
CA ILE A 55 15.97 27.42 19.29
C ILE A 55 14.69 26.59 19.41
N ILE A 56 14.45 25.69 18.45
CA ILE A 56 13.28 24.79 18.45
C ILE A 56 13.41 23.71 19.54
N TYR A 57 14.65 23.30 19.87
CA TYR A 57 14.91 22.27 20.88
C TYR A 57 14.69 22.79 22.33
N LEU A 58 14.99 24.06 22.60
CA LEU A 58 14.77 24.66 23.92
C LEU A 58 13.29 25.00 24.19
N MET A 59 12.48 25.26 23.16
CA MET A 59 11.06 25.56 23.32
C MET A 59 10.20 24.29 23.50
N HIS A 60 10.64 23.13 22.99
CA HIS A 60 9.96 21.85 23.23
C HIS A 60 10.22 21.26 24.63
N TYR A 61 11.35 21.58 25.27
CA TYR A 61 11.69 21.08 26.61
C TYR A 61 10.95 21.81 27.75
N LEU A 62 10.46 23.03 27.51
CA LEU A 62 9.75 23.84 28.51
C LEU A 62 8.22 23.69 28.47
N LEU A 63 7.66 23.01 27.45
CA LEU A 63 6.21 22.79 27.30
C LEU A 63 5.73 21.42 27.78
N THR A 64 6.63 20.51 28.17
CA THR A 64 6.31 19.17 28.68
C THR A 64 6.34 19.06 30.21
N THR A 65 6.53 20.17 30.93
CA THR A 65 6.60 20.18 32.40
C THR A 65 5.62 21.15 33.06
N PHE A 66 4.38 21.32 32.57
CA PHE A 66 3.32 21.91 33.41
C PHE A 66 1.93 21.37 33.05
N HIS A 67 1.20 20.98 34.10
CA HIS A 67 -0.22 20.56 34.17
C HIS A 67 -0.59 19.10 33.85
N TYR A 68 -0.59 18.26 34.89
CA TYR A 68 -1.82 17.57 35.33
C TYR A 68 -1.69 17.19 36.82
N SER A 69 -2.29 17.98 37.72
CA SER A 69 -2.66 17.54 39.06
C SER A 69 -3.75 18.47 39.59
N SER A 70 -4.99 18.00 39.56
CA SER A 70 -6.08 18.54 40.37
C SER A 70 -7.10 17.43 40.56
N ASN A 71 -7.10 16.88 41.76
CA ASN A 71 -8.10 15.93 42.27
C ASN A 71 -9.50 16.55 42.22
N PHE A 72 -10.49 15.80 41.77
CA PHE A 72 -11.84 15.87 42.34
C PHE A 72 -12.52 14.51 42.19
N SER A 73 -12.86 13.91 43.33
CA SER A 73 -13.64 12.68 43.41
C SER A 73 -14.77 12.84 44.43
N VAL A 74 -15.91 12.27 44.04
CA VAL A 74 -17.05 11.71 44.81
C VAL A 74 -18.14 12.64 45.35
N LEU A 75 -19.36 12.42 44.82
CA LEU A 75 -20.66 12.12 45.47
C LEU A 75 -21.77 12.63 44.53
N SER A 76 -22.92 12.01 44.28
CA SER A 76 -23.53 10.68 44.49
C SER A 76 -24.93 10.81 43.85
N GLN A 77 -25.33 9.78 43.08
CA GLN A 77 -26.70 9.32 42.76
C GLN A 77 -27.87 10.33 42.72
N MET A 78 -28.59 10.36 41.59
CA MET A 78 -30.07 10.29 41.55
C MET A 78 -30.54 9.86 40.15
N SER A 79 -31.57 9.02 40.15
CA SER A 79 -32.22 8.37 39.00
C SER A 79 -32.92 9.35 38.06
N ASP A 80 -32.98 9.03 36.77
CA ASP A 80 -34.20 9.13 35.97
C ASP A 80 -34.11 8.24 34.71
N GLN A 81 -35.20 7.52 34.46
CA GLN A 81 -35.45 6.72 33.25
C GLN A 81 -35.90 7.63 32.09
N GLU A 82 -35.85 7.06 30.87
CA GLU A 82 -36.45 7.52 29.61
C GLU A 82 -35.65 8.51 28.75
N ASN A 83 -34.87 7.98 27.80
CA ASN A 83 -35.34 7.77 26.43
C ASN A 83 -34.22 7.20 25.57
N GLY A 84 -34.50 6.07 24.90
CA GLY A 84 -33.57 5.39 24.02
C GLY A 84 -33.22 6.24 22.80
N LEU A 85 -32.12 6.99 22.91
CA LEU A 85 -31.32 7.34 21.75
C LEU A 85 -30.63 6.06 21.28
N PRO A 86 -30.59 5.74 19.98
CA PRO A 86 -29.75 4.64 19.52
C PRO A 86 -28.33 4.95 19.99
N GLU A 87 -27.75 4.04 20.77
CA GLU A 87 -26.35 4.12 21.15
C GLU A 87 -25.56 4.47 19.88
N SER A 88 -24.79 5.56 19.94
CA SER A 88 -23.78 5.79 18.91
C SER A 88 -23.00 4.49 18.78
N PRO A 89 -22.69 4.00 17.56
CA PRO A 89 -21.95 2.76 17.45
C PRO A 89 -20.70 2.93 18.30
N GLN A 90 -20.60 2.15 19.40
CA GLN A 90 -19.41 2.12 20.23
C GLN A 90 -18.30 1.68 19.29
N TRP A 91 -17.55 2.65 18.78
CA TRP A 91 -16.51 2.41 17.82
C TRP A 91 -15.49 1.52 18.50
N GLN A 92 -15.32 0.31 17.95
CA GLN A 92 -14.35 -0.63 18.50
C GLN A 92 -12.98 0.01 18.42
N GLU A 93 -12.36 0.18 19.58
CA GLU A 93 -10.99 0.63 19.69
C GLU A 93 -10.07 -0.34 18.91
N LEU A 94 -9.06 0.20 18.23
CA LEU A 94 -8.10 -0.62 17.50
C LEU A 94 -7.40 -1.56 18.48
N LYS A 95 -7.76 -2.85 18.43
CA LYS A 95 -7.12 -3.88 19.24
C LYS A 95 -5.88 -4.40 18.51
N LEU A 96 -4.71 -3.98 19.00
CA LEU A 96 -3.43 -4.49 18.52
C LEU A 96 -3.14 -5.89 19.07
N SER A 97 -2.45 -6.71 18.27
CA SER A 97 -1.92 -7.99 18.72
C SER A 97 -0.90 -7.79 19.85
N GLN A 98 -0.91 -8.67 20.86
CA GLN A 98 0.10 -8.64 21.94
C GLN A 98 1.52 -8.79 21.38
N LEU A 99 1.69 -9.53 20.28
CA LEU A 99 2.97 -9.73 19.64
C LEU A 99 3.58 -8.41 19.14
N LEU A 100 2.75 -7.49 18.63
CA LEU A 100 3.17 -6.15 18.21
C LEU A 100 3.70 -5.29 19.36
N LEU A 101 3.33 -5.61 20.61
CA LEU A 101 3.73 -4.87 21.79
C LEU A 101 5.05 -5.38 22.39
N THR A 102 5.61 -6.46 21.86
CA THR A 102 6.91 -6.99 22.29
C THR A 102 8.06 -6.09 21.84
N ASP A 103 9.12 -6.01 22.64
CA ASP A 103 10.29 -5.19 22.30
C ASP A 103 10.98 -5.69 21.03
N THR A 104 11.00 -6.99 20.78
CA THR A 104 11.54 -7.59 19.56
C THR A 104 10.85 -7.04 18.32
N VAL A 105 9.52 -7.10 18.26
CA VAL A 105 8.74 -6.62 17.10
C VAL A 105 8.82 -5.10 16.98
N ARG A 106 8.77 -4.37 18.10
CA ARG A 106 8.92 -2.91 18.10
C ARG A 106 10.28 -2.47 17.56
N ASN A 107 11.36 -3.16 17.91
CA ASN A 107 12.71 -2.86 17.42
C ASN A 107 12.85 -3.13 15.92
N LEU A 108 12.21 -4.18 15.40
CA LEU A 108 12.16 -4.46 13.95
C LEU A 108 11.42 -3.36 13.19
N HIS A 109 10.26 -2.91 13.70
CA HIS A 109 9.52 -1.78 13.11
C HIS A 109 10.25 -0.44 13.26
N ALA A 110 10.96 -0.21 14.37
CA ALA A 110 11.83 0.96 14.51
C ALA A 110 12.97 0.95 13.48
N THR A 111 13.49 -0.22 13.12
CA THR A 111 14.50 -0.38 12.06
C THR A 111 13.92 -0.03 10.69
N ILE A 112 12.69 -0.46 10.38
CA ILE A 112 11.96 -0.03 9.18
C ILE A 112 11.86 1.50 9.14
N ASP A 113 11.40 2.11 10.24
CA ASP A 113 11.18 3.55 10.30
C ASP A 113 12.47 4.37 10.25
N ALA A 114 13.61 3.80 10.62
CA ALA A 114 14.90 4.47 10.57
C ALA A 114 15.63 4.29 9.23
N GLN A 115 15.54 3.10 8.62
CA GLN A 115 16.43 2.70 7.53
C GLN A 115 15.76 2.63 6.17
N TRP A 116 14.46 2.32 6.11
CA TRP A 116 13.79 2.13 4.83
C TRP A 116 13.43 3.46 4.19
N ASP A 117 13.56 3.54 2.87
CA ASP A 117 13.04 4.67 2.13
C ASP A 117 11.50 4.64 2.06
N TYR A 118 10.91 5.65 1.42
CA TYR A 118 9.46 5.72 1.28
C TYR A 118 8.88 4.52 0.52
N LEU A 119 9.51 4.11 -0.58
CA LEU A 119 9.04 3.02 -1.44
C LEU A 119 8.93 1.73 -0.63
N GLN A 120 9.97 1.38 0.11
CA GLN A 120 10.00 0.17 0.93
C GLN A 120 8.94 0.19 2.04
N ARG A 121 8.72 1.36 2.67
CA ARG A 121 7.68 1.52 3.70
C ARG A 121 6.26 1.35 3.15
N THR A 122 6.04 1.49 1.85
CA THR A 122 4.72 1.19 1.26
C THR A 122 4.33 -0.28 1.44
N ALA A 123 5.29 -1.19 1.64
CA ALA A 123 5.02 -2.58 1.97
C ALA A 123 4.25 -2.73 3.30
N CYS A 124 4.63 -1.98 4.34
CA CYS A 124 3.92 -1.98 5.62
C CYS A 124 2.53 -1.32 5.51
N GLN A 125 2.40 -0.27 4.69
CA GLN A 125 1.12 0.39 4.42
C GLN A 125 0.12 -0.56 3.74
N THR A 126 0.58 -1.34 2.74
CA THR A 126 -0.28 -2.30 2.05
C THR A 126 -0.66 -3.47 2.96
N ALA A 127 0.25 -3.96 3.79
CA ALA A 127 -0.05 -4.93 4.85
C ALA A 127 -1.11 -4.39 5.83
N ALA A 128 -1.02 -3.12 6.25
CA ALA A 128 -2.01 -2.49 7.13
C ALA A 128 -3.40 -2.44 6.46
N GLY A 129 -3.45 -2.17 5.16
CA GLY A 129 -4.68 -2.24 4.39
C GLY A 129 -5.31 -3.64 4.43
N ARG A 130 -4.51 -4.70 4.25
CA ARG A 130 -5.02 -6.08 4.31
C ARG A 130 -5.51 -6.45 5.71
N ALA A 131 -4.74 -6.10 6.72
CA ALA A 131 -5.08 -6.24 8.14
C ALA A 131 -6.43 -5.60 8.51
N MET A 132 -6.64 -4.35 8.10
CA MET A 132 -7.88 -3.61 8.40
C MET A 132 -9.10 -4.14 7.64
N TRP A 133 -8.87 -4.86 6.54
CA TRP A 133 -9.90 -5.53 5.75
C TRP A 133 -9.98 -7.04 6.02
N LYS A 134 -9.58 -7.48 7.22
CA LYS A 134 -9.55 -8.91 7.61
C LYS A 134 -10.87 -9.69 7.55
N HIS A 135 -11.99 -8.97 7.45
CA HIS A 135 -13.32 -9.57 7.27
C HIS A 135 -13.52 -10.15 5.87
N VAL A 136 -12.69 -9.74 4.89
CA VAL A 136 -12.70 -10.23 3.51
C VAL A 136 -11.34 -10.78 3.07
N ILE A 137 -10.24 -10.26 3.60
CA ILE A 137 -8.89 -10.80 3.35
C ILE A 137 -8.43 -11.60 4.56
N HIS A 138 -8.23 -12.90 4.38
CA HIS A 138 -7.67 -13.75 5.42
C HIS A 138 -6.15 -13.80 5.33
N ASP A 139 -5.48 -12.76 5.83
CA ASP A 139 -4.03 -12.67 5.96
C ASP A 139 -3.63 -12.59 7.44
N PRO A 140 -3.28 -13.73 8.08
CA PRO A 140 -3.02 -13.79 9.52
C PRO A 140 -1.74 -13.04 9.93
N LEU A 141 -0.86 -12.76 8.96
CA LEU A 141 0.43 -12.09 9.19
C LEU A 141 0.37 -10.59 8.91
N ALA A 142 -0.69 -10.10 8.25
CA ALA A 142 -0.82 -8.71 7.85
C ALA A 142 -0.66 -7.72 9.01
N ASP A 143 -1.31 -7.98 10.16
CA ASP A 143 -1.25 -7.09 11.33
C ASP A 143 0.20 -6.94 11.83
N LEU A 144 0.91 -8.07 11.94
CA LEU A 144 2.29 -8.09 12.42
C LEU A 144 3.24 -7.37 11.45
N LEU A 145 3.12 -7.67 10.16
CA LEU A 145 3.97 -7.09 9.12
C LEU A 145 3.67 -5.61 8.86
N ALA A 146 2.45 -5.17 9.14
CA ALA A 146 2.06 -3.77 9.06
C ALA A 146 2.71 -2.92 10.15
N GLY A 147 2.75 -3.40 11.39
CA GLY A 147 3.22 -2.61 12.52
C GLY A 147 2.21 -1.59 13.02
N GLU A 148 2.37 -1.18 14.28
CA GLU A 148 1.42 -0.32 14.99
C GLU A 148 1.15 1.01 14.27
N THR A 149 2.20 1.70 13.82
CA THR A 149 2.10 3.01 13.15
C THR A 149 1.16 2.95 11.95
N TYR A 150 1.36 1.97 11.06
CA TYR A 150 0.59 1.86 9.83
C TYR A 150 -0.83 1.36 10.08
N LEU A 151 -1.02 0.45 11.05
CA LEU A 151 -2.35 0.00 11.47
C LEU A 151 -3.19 1.17 12.01
N ARG A 152 -2.63 1.98 12.92
CA ARG A 152 -3.31 3.15 13.47
C ARG A 152 -3.67 4.16 12.37
N ASN A 153 -2.75 4.40 11.43
CA ASN A 153 -2.99 5.32 10.32
C ASN A 153 -4.18 4.88 9.45
N VAL A 154 -4.25 3.61 9.06
CA VAL A 154 -5.38 3.11 8.26
C VAL A 154 -6.66 3.09 9.08
N HIS A 155 -6.59 2.70 10.37
CA HIS A 155 -7.74 2.69 11.27
C HIS A 155 -8.39 4.09 11.40
N GLU A 156 -7.60 5.13 11.65
CA GLU A 156 -8.13 6.50 11.77
C GLU A 156 -8.71 7.01 10.45
N LYS A 157 -8.15 6.61 9.30
CA LYS A 157 -8.73 6.92 7.98
C LYS A 157 -10.09 6.26 7.80
N ILE A 158 -10.19 4.96 8.09
CA ILE A 158 -11.46 4.22 8.04
C ILE A 158 -12.50 4.86 8.97
N LYS A 159 -12.12 5.20 10.20
CA LYS A 159 -12.98 5.88 11.16
C LYS A 159 -13.48 7.22 10.62
N LYS A 160 -12.59 8.05 10.05
CA LYS A 160 -12.93 9.33 9.43
C LYS A 160 -13.88 9.15 8.24
N ASP A 161 -13.65 8.16 7.39
CA ASP A 161 -14.50 7.89 6.22
C ASP A 161 -15.92 7.52 6.64
N ARG A 162 -16.04 6.65 7.66
CA ARG A 162 -17.35 6.25 8.21
C ARG A 162 -18.09 7.42 8.85
N LEU A 163 -17.39 8.23 9.67
CA LEU A 163 -17.99 9.42 10.31
C LEU A 163 -18.49 10.44 9.27
N ASN A 164 -17.81 10.54 8.13
CA ASN A 164 -18.18 11.46 7.05
C ASN A 164 -19.13 10.85 6.01
N ASN A 165 -19.61 9.61 6.22
CA ASN A 165 -20.39 8.87 5.22
C ASN A 165 -19.74 8.90 3.83
N ALA A 166 -18.43 8.64 3.78
CA ALA A 166 -17.71 8.53 2.52
C ALA A 166 -18.32 7.40 1.68
N ARG A 167 -18.30 7.56 0.35
CA ARG A 167 -18.86 6.57 -0.59
C ARG A 167 -18.00 5.30 -0.66
N GLU A 168 -16.77 5.40 -0.22
CA GLU A 168 -15.76 4.35 -0.15
C GLU A 168 -15.01 4.49 1.15
N ILE A 169 -14.62 3.33 1.68
CA ILE A 169 -13.84 3.25 2.91
C ILE A 169 -12.38 3.03 2.54
N SER A 170 -11.49 3.76 3.22
CA SER A 170 -10.04 3.62 3.07
C SER A 170 -9.59 2.16 3.12
N GLY A 171 -8.74 1.78 2.19
CA GLY A 171 -8.24 0.42 2.03
C GLY A 171 -9.08 -0.50 1.13
N VAL A 172 -10.28 -0.09 0.67
CA VAL A 172 -11.12 -0.93 -0.21
C VAL A 172 -10.40 -1.32 -1.52
N ILE A 173 -9.60 -0.42 -2.09
CA ILE A 173 -8.79 -0.71 -3.29
C ILE A 173 -7.79 -1.83 -3.00
N LEU A 174 -7.11 -1.77 -1.85
CA LEU A 174 -6.15 -2.80 -1.45
C LEU A 174 -6.84 -4.14 -1.21
N ALA A 175 -8.06 -4.11 -0.66
CA ALA A 175 -8.87 -5.30 -0.50
C ALA A 175 -9.21 -5.96 -1.84
N ILE A 176 -9.80 -5.19 -2.76
CA ILE A 176 -10.15 -5.67 -4.10
C ILE A 176 -8.90 -6.14 -4.85
N ARG A 177 -7.80 -5.38 -4.80
CA ARG A 177 -6.55 -5.73 -5.45
C ARG A 177 -6.02 -7.06 -4.93
N THR A 178 -5.94 -7.23 -3.61
CA THR A 178 -5.46 -8.48 -2.99
C THR A 178 -6.31 -9.66 -3.45
N LEU A 179 -7.64 -9.54 -3.37
CA LEU A 179 -8.58 -10.60 -3.76
C LEU A 179 -8.49 -10.94 -5.25
N TRP A 180 -8.36 -9.92 -6.11
CA TRP A 180 -8.16 -10.11 -7.54
C TRP A 180 -6.88 -10.91 -7.82
N PHE A 181 -5.74 -10.47 -7.28
CA PHE A 181 -4.48 -11.19 -7.48
C PHE A 181 -4.53 -12.61 -6.93
N ASP A 182 -5.14 -12.84 -5.76
CA ASP A 182 -5.31 -14.18 -5.18
C ASP A 182 -6.11 -15.10 -6.12
N SER A 183 -7.27 -14.61 -6.60
CA SER A 183 -8.13 -15.36 -7.52
C SER A 183 -7.45 -15.65 -8.86
N GLN A 184 -6.64 -14.71 -9.35
CA GLN A 184 -5.96 -14.82 -10.63
C GLN A 184 -4.73 -15.71 -10.56
N ILE A 185 -4.02 -15.75 -9.43
CA ILE A 185 -2.97 -16.74 -9.17
C ILE A 185 -3.58 -18.15 -9.19
N GLU A 186 -4.68 -18.36 -8.47
CA GLU A 186 -5.38 -19.65 -8.47
C GLU A 186 -5.85 -20.06 -9.87
N ALA A 187 -6.49 -19.14 -10.61
CA ALA A 187 -6.93 -19.39 -11.97
C ALA A 187 -5.77 -19.71 -12.93
N ALA A 188 -4.64 -18.99 -12.81
CA ALA A 188 -3.46 -19.22 -13.62
C ALA A 188 -2.85 -20.59 -13.35
N LEU A 189 -2.70 -20.97 -12.08
CA LEU A 189 -2.19 -22.29 -11.68
C LEU A 189 -3.10 -23.43 -12.17
N ASN A 190 -4.42 -23.27 -12.06
CA ASN A 190 -5.39 -24.23 -12.58
C ASN A 190 -5.38 -24.36 -14.11
N SER A 191 -4.89 -23.34 -14.82
CA SER A 191 -4.74 -23.39 -16.28
C SER A 191 -3.51 -24.18 -16.76
N PHE A 192 -2.58 -24.50 -15.85
CA PHE A 192 -1.43 -25.31 -16.18
C PHE A 192 -1.78 -26.80 -16.14
N ASN A 193 -1.41 -27.53 -17.20
CA ASN A 193 -1.58 -28.99 -17.27
C ASN A 193 -0.60 -29.76 -16.35
N SER A 194 0.35 -29.05 -15.72
CA SER A 194 1.36 -29.60 -14.81
C SER A 194 1.10 -29.14 -13.38
N ARG A 195 1.29 -30.04 -12.41
CA ARG A 195 1.23 -29.71 -10.99
C ARG A 195 2.47 -28.99 -10.47
N GLU A 196 3.57 -29.01 -11.22
CA GLU A 196 4.84 -28.38 -10.82
C GLU A 196 5.00 -26.98 -11.43
N ALA A 197 4.18 -26.05 -10.96
CA ALA A 197 4.25 -24.66 -11.37
C ALA A 197 5.14 -23.83 -10.43
N GLN A 198 5.67 -22.72 -10.94
CA GLN A 198 6.41 -21.74 -10.15
C GLN A 198 5.61 -20.44 -10.03
N VAL A 199 5.72 -19.77 -8.88
CA VAL A 199 5.16 -18.43 -8.68
C VAL A 199 6.29 -17.50 -8.27
N VAL A 200 6.48 -16.41 -9.01
CA VAL A 200 7.52 -15.41 -8.74
C VAL A 200 6.87 -14.09 -8.37
N LEU A 201 7.07 -13.65 -7.13
CA LEU A 201 6.60 -12.38 -6.59
C LEU A 201 7.74 -11.35 -6.72
N LEU A 202 7.63 -10.42 -7.67
CA LEU A 202 8.62 -9.35 -7.87
C LEU A 202 8.24 -8.12 -7.06
N GLY A 203 9.15 -7.66 -6.19
CA GLY A 203 8.81 -6.65 -5.18
C GLY A 203 7.88 -7.25 -4.12
N ALA A 204 8.24 -8.43 -3.60
CA ALA A 204 7.38 -9.21 -2.71
C ALA A 204 6.95 -8.46 -1.44
N GLY A 205 7.74 -7.50 -0.95
CA GLY A 205 7.39 -6.67 0.19
C GLY A 205 6.92 -7.50 1.39
N MET A 206 5.79 -7.07 1.96
CA MET A 206 5.09 -7.77 3.04
C MET A 206 4.03 -8.76 2.53
N ASP A 207 4.16 -9.31 1.32
CA ASP A 207 3.29 -10.38 0.82
C ASP A 207 3.49 -11.66 1.65
N THR A 208 2.38 -12.36 1.89
CA THR A 208 2.24 -13.55 2.73
C THR A 208 1.49 -14.68 2.01
N ARG A 209 1.26 -14.57 0.69
CA ARG A 209 0.52 -15.57 -0.10
C ARG A 209 1.05 -16.99 0.10
N ALA A 210 2.37 -17.16 0.18
CA ALA A 210 3.00 -18.46 0.46
C ALA A 210 2.57 -19.10 1.79
N TYR A 211 2.07 -18.30 2.75
CA TYR A 211 1.57 -18.75 4.04
C TYR A 211 0.05 -18.91 4.11
N ARG A 212 -0.72 -18.41 3.13
CA ARG A 212 -2.19 -18.37 3.22
C ARG A 212 -2.96 -18.90 2.02
N LEU A 213 -2.35 -19.03 0.84
CA LEU A 213 -3.04 -19.50 -0.37
C LEU A 213 -2.91 -21.00 -0.57
N ASN A 214 -4.02 -21.73 -0.42
CA ASN A 214 -4.08 -23.18 -0.60
C ASN A 214 -3.72 -23.66 -2.02
N CYS A 215 -3.96 -22.81 -3.04
CA CYS A 215 -3.59 -23.13 -4.44
C CYS A 215 -2.07 -23.26 -4.65
N LEU A 216 -1.25 -22.75 -3.71
CA LEU A 216 0.22 -22.80 -3.80
C LEU A 216 0.83 -24.09 -3.23
N LYS A 217 0.03 -25.02 -2.69
CA LYS A 217 0.53 -26.23 -2.00
C LYS A 217 1.44 -27.13 -2.83
N GLU A 218 1.32 -27.09 -4.16
CA GLU A 218 2.17 -27.83 -5.10
C GLU A 218 3.17 -26.92 -5.86
N SER A 219 3.16 -25.62 -5.57
CA SER A 219 3.92 -24.62 -6.32
C SER A 219 5.15 -24.14 -5.55
N ASP A 220 6.27 -24.03 -6.26
CA ASP A 220 7.50 -23.44 -5.73
C ASP A 220 7.40 -21.92 -5.83
N VAL A 221 7.45 -21.21 -4.69
CA VAL A 221 7.29 -19.75 -4.62
C VAL A 221 8.63 -19.07 -4.44
N PHE A 222 8.88 -18.03 -5.24
CA PHE A 222 10.07 -17.18 -5.15
C PHE A 222 9.66 -15.76 -4.82
N GLU A 223 10.28 -15.19 -3.80
CA GLU A 223 10.12 -13.79 -3.43
C GLU A 223 11.37 -13.01 -3.80
N VAL A 224 11.25 -12.09 -4.74
CA VAL A 224 12.37 -11.25 -5.20
C VAL A 224 12.18 -9.84 -4.67
N ASP A 225 13.09 -9.39 -3.81
CA ASP A 225 13.06 -8.03 -3.24
C ASP A 225 14.45 -7.63 -2.70
N PHE A 226 14.56 -6.40 -2.20
CA PHE A 226 15.72 -5.92 -1.48
C PHE A 226 16.02 -6.78 -0.26
N SER A 227 17.32 -7.08 -0.06
CA SER A 227 17.81 -7.89 1.06
C SER A 227 17.22 -7.46 2.42
N GLN A 228 17.24 -6.16 2.70
CA GLN A 228 16.72 -5.61 3.95
C GLN A 228 15.20 -5.81 4.15
N VAL A 229 14.41 -5.82 3.07
CA VAL A 229 12.96 -6.10 3.12
C VAL A 229 12.70 -7.56 3.48
N LEU A 230 13.39 -8.47 2.78
CA LEU A 230 13.27 -9.91 2.99
C LEU A 230 13.74 -10.31 4.40
N GLN A 231 14.83 -9.72 4.89
CA GLN A 231 15.37 -9.99 6.23
C GLN A 231 14.40 -9.58 7.33
N VAL A 232 13.84 -8.37 7.27
CA VAL A 232 12.88 -7.90 8.29
C VAL A 232 11.59 -8.71 8.24
N LYS A 233 11.05 -9.00 7.04
CA LYS A 233 9.86 -9.87 6.92
C LYS A 233 10.11 -11.24 7.55
N THR A 234 11.24 -11.88 7.22
CA THR A 234 11.61 -13.18 7.78
C THR A 234 11.71 -13.12 9.30
N ALA A 235 12.37 -12.10 9.86
CA ALA A 235 12.50 -11.93 11.30
C ALA A 235 11.14 -11.73 12.00
N LEU A 236 10.24 -10.94 11.40
CA LEU A 236 8.87 -10.75 11.92
C LEU A 236 8.08 -12.07 11.91
N ILE A 237 8.10 -12.80 10.81
CA ILE A 237 7.41 -14.10 10.70
C ILE A 237 7.99 -15.11 11.68
N GLN A 238 9.31 -15.18 11.82
CA GLN A 238 9.97 -16.05 12.80
C GLN A 238 9.55 -15.70 14.23
N THR A 239 9.49 -14.41 14.56
CA THR A 239 8.99 -13.96 15.88
C THR A 239 7.55 -14.42 16.13
N ALA A 240 6.70 -14.44 15.08
CA ALA A 240 5.34 -14.98 15.18
C ALA A 240 5.28 -16.49 15.40
N MET A 241 6.25 -17.24 14.86
CA MET A 241 6.36 -18.68 15.06
C MET A 241 6.93 -19.06 16.43
N GLU A 242 7.73 -18.19 17.04
CA GLU A 242 8.38 -18.44 18.32
C GLU A 242 7.53 -18.00 19.52
N PHE A 243 6.84 -16.85 19.39
CA PHE A 243 6.12 -16.20 20.48
C PHE A 243 4.61 -16.04 20.22
N GLY A 244 4.12 -16.58 19.11
CA GLY A 244 2.70 -16.60 18.80
C GLY A 244 1.92 -17.62 19.64
N ASP A 245 0.59 -17.54 19.58
CA ASP A 245 -0.26 -18.63 20.03
C ASP A 245 0.01 -19.86 19.13
N GLU A 246 0.29 -21.03 19.70
CA GLU A 246 0.59 -22.25 18.95
C GLU A 246 -0.52 -22.60 17.93
N GLN A 247 -1.78 -22.26 18.23
CA GLN A 247 -2.90 -22.46 17.31
C GLN A 247 -2.89 -21.49 16.11
N GLN A 248 -2.12 -20.41 16.21
CA GLN A 248 -2.00 -19.33 15.23
C GLN A 248 -0.62 -19.27 14.57
N HIS A 249 0.26 -20.24 14.84
CA HIS A 249 1.57 -20.30 14.19
C HIS A 249 1.41 -20.32 12.67
N PRO A 250 2.02 -19.35 11.94
CA PRO A 250 1.94 -19.32 10.50
C PRO A 250 2.59 -20.58 9.94
N ARG A 251 1.79 -21.41 9.28
CA ARG A 251 2.28 -22.58 8.55
C ARG A 251 2.42 -22.20 7.09
N MET A 252 3.61 -22.41 6.53
CA MET A 252 3.80 -22.26 5.09
C MET A 252 2.84 -23.19 4.37
N THR A 253 2.00 -22.62 3.51
CA THR A 253 1.00 -23.35 2.73
C THR A 253 1.56 -23.77 1.38
N ALA A 254 2.48 -22.98 0.83
CA ALA A 254 3.18 -23.30 -0.41
C ALA A 254 4.09 -24.53 -0.27
N LYS A 255 4.39 -25.20 -1.39
CA LYS A 255 5.34 -26.32 -1.43
C LYS A 255 6.72 -25.91 -0.95
N SER A 256 7.20 -24.76 -1.43
CA SER A 256 8.46 -24.16 -1.02
C SER A 256 8.36 -22.64 -1.12
N LEU A 257 9.16 -21.94 -0.31
CA LEU A 257 9.33 -20.50 -0.36
C LEU A 257 10.83 -20.18 -0.35
N THR A 258 11.30 -19.54 -1.42
CA THR A 258 12.70 -19.13 -1.57
C THR A 258 12.78 -17.62 -1.71
N THR A 259 13.47 -16.97 -0.78
CA THR A 259 13.75 -15.53 -0.82
C THR A 259 14.99 -15.26 -1.67
N VAL A 260 14.91 -14.33 -2.62
CA VAL A 260 15.97 -13.96 -3.55
C VAL A 260 16.27 -12.46 -3.37
N ALA A 261 17.39 -12.17 -2.71
CA ALA A 261 17.83 -10.80 -2.50
C ALA A 261 18.35 -10.19 -3.81
N ALA A 262 17.49 -9.44 -4.50
CA ALA A 262 17.82 -8.79 -5.76
C ALA A 262 16.98 -7.53 -5.99
N ASP A 263 17.58 -6.57 -6.67
CA ASP A 263 16.88 -5.39 -7.18
C ASP A 263 16.47 -5.65 -8.63
N ILE A 264 15.17 -5.60 -8.94
CA ILE A 264 14.65 -5.89 -10.27
C ILE A 264 15.05 -4.85 -11.33
N ARG A 265 15.66 -3.73 -10.93
CA ARG A 265 16.25 -2.73 -11.81
C ARG A 265 17.63 -3.14 -12.35
N GLU A 266 18.31 -4.04 -11.64
CA GLU A 266 19.68 -4.47 -11.98
C GLU A 266 19.66 -5.64 -12.97
N ASN A 267 20.63 -5.72 -13.87
CA ASN A 267 20.59 -6.74 -14.94
C ASN A 267 20.77 -8.19 -14.43
N ASP A 268 21.21 -8.39 -13.19
CA ASP A 268 21.57 -9.70 -12.63
C ASP A 268 20.45 -10.38 -11.81
N TRP A 269 19.28 -9.74 -11.65
CA TRP A 269 18.22 -10.28 -10.78
C TRP A 269 17.68 -11.63 -11.27
N LEU A 270 17.57 -11.82 -12.59
CA LEU A 270 17.08 -13.07 -13.17
C LEU A 270 18.10 -14.21 -13.02
N GLU A 271 19.40 -13.90 -13.08
CA GLU A 271 20.48 -14.85 -12.81
C GLU A 271 20.45 -15.28 -11.33
N LYS A 272 20.34 -14.33 -10.39
CA LYS A 272 20.18 -14.62 -8.96
C LYS A 272 18.97 -15.51 -8.69
N LEU A 273 17.85 -15.26 -9.37
CA LEU A 273 16.65 -16.07 -9.29
C LEU A 273 16.91 -17.51 -9.78
N GLN A 274 17.58 -17.69 -10.92
CA GLN A 274 17.95 -19.01 -11.45
C GLN A 274 18.90 -19.77 -10.51
N LEU A 275 19.92 -19.09 -9.98
CA LEU A 275 20.86 -19.66 -8.99
C LEU A 275 20.15 -20.09 -7.71
N SER A 276 19.04 -19.45 -7.37
CA SER A 276 18.19 -19.80 -6.21
C SER A 276 17.23 -20.96 -6.49
N GLY A 277 17.26 -21.57 -7.68
CA GLY A 277 16.49 -22.77 -8.01
C GLY A 277 15.30 -22.54 -8.95
N TYR A 278 15.05 -21.31 -9.41
CA TYR A 278 14.07 -21.07 -10.47
C TYR A 278 14.45 -21.81 -11.76
N LYS A 279 13.46 -22.35 -12.47
CA LYS A 279 13.63 -23.18 -13.67
C LYS A 279 12.93 -22.53 -14.86
N PRO A 280 13.67 -21.87 -15.78
CA PRO A 280 13.08 -21.18 -16.94
C PRO A 280 12.19 -22.05 -17.83
N GLU A 281 12.38 -23.36 -17.79
CA GLU A 281 11.64 -24.40 -18.50
C GLU A 281 10.36 -24.89 -17.79
N LYS A 282 10.01 -24.34 -16.61
CA LYS A 282 8.74 -24.61 -15.93
C LYS A 282 7.72 -23.49 -16.12
N ASN A 283 6.44 -23.88 -16.16
CA ASN A 283 5.34 -22.92 -16.21
C ASN A 283 5.38 -21.99 -15.00
N THR A 284 5.25 -20.69 -15.24
CA THR A 284 5.48 -19.67 -14.21
C THR A 284 4.38 -18.62 -14.21
N VAL A 285 3.86 -18.31 -13.02
CA VAL A 285 3.05 -17.13 -12.75
C VAL A 285 3.95 -16.04 -12.17
N TRP A 286 4.09 -14.93 -12.89
CA TRP A 286 4.83 -13.75 -12.47
C TRP A 286 3.86 -12.72 -11.89
N VAL A 287 4.15 -12.22 -10.70
CA VAL A 287 3.32 -11.24 -10.00
C VAL A 287 4.11 -9.96 -9.79
N LEU A 288 3.63 -8.86 -10.37
CA LEU A 288 4.10 -7.50 -10.15
C LEU A 288 2.95 -6.70 -9.52
N GLU A 289 2.60 -7.01 -8.28
CA GLU A 289 1.60 -6.25 -7.53
C GLU A 289 2.24 -5.02 -6.90
N GLY A 290 1.78 -3.86 -7.35
CA GLY A 290 2.09 -2.59 -6.74
C GLY A 290 3.53 -2.11 -6.92
N ILE A 291 4.23 -2.59 -7.94
CA ILE A 291 5.68 -2.33 -8.13
C ILE A 291 6.00 -1.59 -9.43
N ILE A 292 5.34 -1.91 -10.54
CA ILE A 292 5.84 -1.55 -11.88
C ILE A 292 5.87 -0.03 -12.12
N TYR A 293 4.93 0.71 -11.52
CA TYR A 293 4.83 2.16 -11.65
C TYR A 293 5.90 2.93 -10.85
N TYR A 294 6.67 2.27 -9.97
CA TYR A 294 7.84 2.87 -9.31
C TYR A 294 9.12 2.74 -10.14
N LEU A 295 9.10 1.96 -11.22
CA LEU A 295 10.24 1.80 -12.10
C LEU A 295 10.29 2.94 -13.11
N LEU A 296 11.49 3.37 -13.48
CA LEU A 296 11.67 4.18 -14.68
C LEU A 296 11.21 3.38 -15.91
N ASP A 297 10.76 4.08 -16.96
CA ASP A 297 10.22 3.46 -18.17
C ASP A 297 11.13 2.37 -18.74
N ILE A 298 12.44 2.61 -18.77
CA ILE A 298 13.42 1.64 -19.27
C ILE A 298 13.43 0.34 -18.45
N HIS A 299 13.41 0.44 -17.12
CA HIS A 299 13.44 -0.72 -16.23
C HIS A 299 12.10 -1.48 -16.27
N ALA A 300 10.97 -0.75 -16.29
CA ALA A 300 9.64 -1.36 -16.42
C ALA A 300 9.53 -2.17 -17.72
N MET A 301 9.94 -1.57 -18.85
CA MET A 301 9.90 -2.22 -20.15
C MET A 301 10.87 -3.41 -20.25
N GLN A 302 12.06 -3.31 -19.64
CA GLN A 302 13.01 -4.41 -19.56
C GLN A 302 12.43 -5.61 -18.79
N VAL A 303 11.85 -5.39 -17.61
CA VAL A 303 11.22 -6.45 -16.81
C VAL A 303 10.07 -7.10 -17.57
N LEU A 304 9.15 -6.29 -18.14
CA LEU A 304 8.04 -6.81 -18.94
C LEU A 304 8.50 -7.62 -20.15
N LYS A 305 9.55 -7.17 -20.85
CA LYS A 305 10.10 -7.86 -22.02
C LYS A 305 10.75 -9.18 -21.62
N LEU A 306 11.54 -9.20 -20.55
CA LEU A 306 12.16 -10.41 -20.02
C LEU A 306 11.13 -11.50 -19.67
N ILE A 307 9.99 -11.10 -19.08
CA ILE A 307 8.89 -12.02 -18.76
C ILE A 307 8.19 -12.46 -20.05
N ALA A 308 7.88 -11.53 -20.97
CA ALA A 308 7.23 -11.85 -22.23
C ALA A 308 8.04 -12.86 -23.06
N ASP A 309 9.37 -12.75 -23.07
CA ASP A 309 10.25 -13.67 -23.78
C ASP A 309 10.14 -15.13 -23.29
N LYS A 310 9.68 -15.36 -22.05
CA LYS A 310 9.42 -16.71 -21.51
C LYS A 310 8.20 -17.38 -22.15
N CYS A 311 7.27 -16.61 -22.72
CA CYS A 311 6.14 -17.15 -23.47
C CYS A 311 6.57 -18.02 -24.66
N ASN A 312 7.80 -17.82 -25.18
CA ASN A 312 8.35 -18.65 -26.26
C ASN A 312 8.85 -20.03 -25.79
N LEU A 313 9.02 -20.23 -24.48
CA LEU A 313 9.60 -21.45 -23.90
C LEU A 313 8.57 -22.26 -23.12
N VAL A 314 7.70 -21.59 -22.35
CA VAL A 314 6.78 -22.23 -21.40
C VAL A 314 5.47 -21.46 -21.29
N HIS A 315 4.44 -22.10 -20.75
CA HIS A 315 3.22 -21.38 -20.41
C HIS A 315 3.54 -20.38 -19.28
N THR A 316 3.47 -19.10 -19.64
CA THR A 316 3.81 -17.97 -18.78
C THR A 316 2.56 -17.13 -18.55
N VAL A 317 2.30 -16.77 -17.30
CA VAL A 317 1.26 -15.81 -16.94
C VAL A 317 1.91 -14.64 -16.20
N LEU A 318 1.59 -13.42 -16.61
CA LEU A 318 1.92 -12.17 -15.94
C LEU A 318 0.65 -11.62 -15.29
N LEU A 319 0.71 -11.38 -13.98
CA LEU A 319 -0.26 -10.62 -13.22
C LEU A 319 0.40 -9.33 -12.76
N ALA A 320 -0.17 -8.18 -13.12
CA ALA A 320 0.39 -6.88 -12.78
C ALA A 320 -0.71 -5.82 -12.63
N ASP A 321 -0.43 -4.77 -11.85
CA ASP A 321 -1.27 -3.57 -11.82
C ASP A 321 -0.56 -2.37 -12.46
N PHE A 322 -1.27 -1.69 -13.36
CA PHE A 322 -0.76 -0.52 -14.07
C PHE A 322 -1.50 0.72 -13.63
N MET A 323 -0.77 1.81 -13.48
CA MET A 323 -1.36 3.13 -13.35
C MET A 323 -1.40 3.84 -14.69
N ASN A 324 -2.46 4.63 -14.88
CA ASN A 324 -2.60 5.47 -16.05
C ASN A 324 -1.83 6.80 -15.88
N GLN A 325 -1.60 7.54 -16.97
CA GLN A 325 -0.72 8.71 -16.98
C GLN A 325 -1.11 9.81 -15.97
N PRO A 326 -2.41 10.18 -15.78
CA PRO A 326 -2.82 11.11 -14.73
C PRO A 326 -2.38 10.78 -13.30
N SER A 327 -2.00 9.53 -13.04
CA SER A 327 -1.50 9.11 -11.73
C SER A 327 -0.05 9.51 -11.49
N THR A 328 0.73 9.77 -12.55
CA THR A 328 2.16 10.13 -12.46
C THR A 328 2.41 11.63 -12.46
N THR A 329 1.45 12.44 -12.90
CA THR A 329 1.62 13.90 -13.09
C THR A 329 1.39 14.75 -11.83
N LEU A 330 1.15 14.13 -10.68
CA LEU A 330 0.98 14.88 -9.44
C LEU A 330 2.32 15.46 -8.99
N SER A 331 2.31 16.67 -8.42
CA SER A 331 3.51 17.39 -7.99
C SER A 331 4.36 16.65 -6.95
N SER A 332 3.78 15.65 -6.28
CA SER A 332 4.43 14.77 -5.30
C SER A 332 4.41 13.30 -5.72
N SER A 333 4.18 13.01 -7.00
CA SER A 333 4.19 11.65 -7.51
C SER A 333 5.60 11.07 -7.45
N ILE A 334 5.70 9.85 -6.93
CA ILE A 334 6.90 9.01 -7.00
C ILE A 334 6.75 7.90 -8.04
N PHE A 335 5.68 7.95 -8.83
CA PHE A 335 5.44 7.04 -9.93
C PHE A 335 6.11 7.57 -11.19
N HIS A 336 6.88 6.71 -11.83
CA HIS A 336 7.69 7.05 -12.98
C HIS A 336 7.14 6.40 -14.26
N PHE A 337 6.62 5.18 -14.16
CA PHE A 337 6.04 4.45 -15.29
C PHE A 337 4.51 4.46 -15.25
N SER A 338 3.90 4.56 -16.43
CA SER A 338 2.44 4.46 -16.59
C SER A 338 2.05 3.87 -17.94
N SER A 339 0.85 3.33 -18.03
CA SER A 339 0.24 2.93 -19.29
C SER A 339 -1.26 3.16 -19.25
N ASP A 340 -1.78 3.94 -20.19
CA ASP A 340 -3.22 4.11 -20.37
C ASP A 340 -3.89 2.86 -21.02
N TRP A 341 -3.08 2.05 -21.71
CA TRP A 341 -3.53 0.93 -22.54
C TRP A 341 -2.60 -0.29 -22.40
N PRO A 342 -2.47 -0.89 -21.19
CA PRO A 342 -1.59 -2.05 -21.02
C PRO A 342 -2.09 -3.27 -21.83
N ASP A 343 -3.39 -3.35 -22.12
CA ASP A 343 -4.02 -4.30 -23.06
C ASP A 343 -3.55 -4.15 -24.52
N ARG A 344 -3.00 -2.99 -24.89
CA ARG A 344 -2.36 -2.76 -26.19
C ARG A 344 -0.84 -2.84 -26.13
N LEU A 345 -0.26 -2.46 -24.99
CA LEU A 345 1.18 -2.53 -24.75
C LEU A 345 1.67 -3.98 -24.71
N LEU A 346 1.09 -4.81 -23.85
CA LEU A 346 1.61 -6.16 -23.58
C LEU A 346 1.64 -7.08 -24.82
N PRO A 347 0.67 -7.05 -25.76
CA PRO A 347 0.78 -7.81 -27.01
C PRO A 347 2.01 -7.45 -27.84
N THR A 348 2.45 -6.19 -27.82
CA THR A 348 3.66 -5.76 -28.56
C THR A 348 4.96 -6.37 -28.00
N LEU A 349 4.92 -6.88 -26.76
CA LEU A 349 6.07 -7.50 -26.10
C LEU A 349 6.15 -9.01 -26.34
N GLY A 350 5.05 -9.66 -26.72
CA GLY A 350 4.98 -11.10 -27.02
C GLY A 350 3.85 -11.86 -26.29
N PHE A 351 3.03 -11.19 -25.48
CA PHE A 351 1.88 -11.84 -24.84
C PHE A 351 0.74 -12.06 -25.85
N SER A 352 0.24 -13.28 -25.98
CA SER A 352 -0.81 -13.62 -26.95
C SER A 352 -2.21 -13.36 -26.43
N ASN A 353 -2.41 -13.42 -25.11
CA ASN A 353 -3.69 -13.17 -24.46
C ASN A 353 -3.52 -12.10 -23.39
N VAL A 354 -4.34 -11.05 -23.42
CA VAL A 354 -4.32 -9.99 -22.40
C VAL A 354 -5.74 -9.65 -21.99
N ARG A 355 -5.99 -9.66 -20.68
CA ARG A 355 -7.23 -9.23 -20.05
C ARG A 355 -6.92 -8.08 -19.11
N LEU A 356 -7.69 -7.01 -19.25
CA LEU A 356 -7.62 -5.84 -18.40
C LEU A 356 -8.93 -5.71 -17.64
N SER A 357 -8.81 -5.45 -16.35
CA SER A 357 -9.90 -5.16 -15.45
C SER A 357 -9.62 -3.84 -14.72
N GLN A 358 -10.68 -3.17 -14.30
CA GLN A 358 -10.66 -2.00 -13.43
C GLN A 358 -11.37 -2.33 -12.14
N ILE A 359 -11.01 -1.63 -11.06
CA ILE A 359 -11.77 -1.67 -9.81
C ILE A 359 -13.25 -1.39 -10.13
N GLY A 360 -14.13 -2.33 -9.81
CA GLY A 360 -15.57 -2.30 -10.08
C GLY A 360 -16.02 -3.15 -11.25
N ASP A 361 -15.11 -3.70 -12.05
CA ASP A 361 -15.43 -4.75 -13.04
C ASP A 361 -15.96 -6.00 -12.34
N PRO A 362 -16.78 -6.83 -13.01
CA PRO A 362 -17.39 -8.00 -12.37
C PRO A 362 -16.40 -8.93 -11.67
N ASP A 363 -15.17 -9.04 -12.18
CA ASP A 363 -14.07 -9.82 -11.62
C ASP A 363 -13.22 -9.03 -10.60
N ALA A 364 -13.42 -7.71 -10.47
CA ALA A 364 -12.68 -6.80 -9.60
C ALA A 364 -13.62 -5.92 -8.73
N HIS A 365 -14.75 -6.47 -8.29
CA HIS A 365 -15.73 -5.78 -7.43
C HIS A 365 -15.88 -6.42 -6.04
N PHE A 366 -15.95 -7.75 -5.98
CA PHE A 366 -16.03 -8.56 -4.74
C PHE A 366 -17.15 -8.17 -3.75
N GLY A 367 -18.19 -7.45 -4.19
CA GLY A 367 -19.25 -6.96 -3.29
C GLY A 367 -18.81 -5.80 -2.39
N LEU A 368 -17.63 -5.22 -2.62
CA LEU A 368 -17.03 -4.25 -1.69
C LEU A 368 -17.35 -2.79 -2.02
N MET A 369 -18.05 -2.53 -3.14
CA MET A 369 -18.43 -1.19 -3.58
C MET A 369 -19.93 -1.12 -3.83
N ASN A 370 -20.67 -0.67 -2.82
CA ASN A 370 -22.14 -0.69 -2.84
C ASN A 370 -22.76 0.65 -3.22
N ASP A 371 -22.04 1.77 -3.07
CA ASP A 371 -22.54 3.08 -3.51
C ASP A 371 -22.40 3.20 -5.04
N PRO A 372 -23.48 3.38 -5.82
CA PRO A 372 -23.38 3.51 -7.27
C PRO A 372 -22.62 4.77 -7.72
N LEU A 373 -22.59 5.81 -6.88
CA LEU A 373 -21.89 7.08 -7.10
C LEU A 373 -20.44 7.05 -6.60
N ASN A 374 -19.92 5.87 -6.27
CA ASN A 374 -18.52 5.69 -5.95
C ASN A 374 -17.62 6.14 -7.11
N LEU A 375 -16.41 6.55 -6.80
CA LEU A 375 -15.43 7.08 -7.74
C LEU A 375 -14.98 6.07 -8.79
N PHE A 376 -14.89 4.79 -8.46
CA PHE A 376 -14.51 3.79 -9.45
C PHE A 376 -15.58 3.63 -10.51
N ASN A 377 -16.86 3.68 -10.13
CA ASN A 377 -17.97 3.75 -11.07
C ASN A 377 -17.94 5.02 -11.90
N LYS A 378 -17.67 6.18 -11.29
CA LYS A 378 -17.49 7.44 -12.03
C LYS A 378 -16.37 7.33 -13.07
N LEU A 379 -15.19 6.84 -12.68
CA LEU A 379 -14.05 6.68 -13.57
C LEU A 379 -14.30 5.68 -14.70
N ARG A 380 -15.00 4.57 -14.42
CA ARG A 380 -15.41 3.56 -15.39
C ARG A 380 -16.47 4.06 -16.37
N SER A 381 -17.31 5.02 -15.96
CA SER A 381 -18.30 5.64 -16.84
C SER A 381 -17.69 6.56 -17.90
N LEU A 382 -16.43 6.96 -17.69
CA LEU A 382 -15.68 7.82 -18.61
C LEU A 382 -14.78 6.98 -19.53
N PRO A 383 -14.65 7.33 -20.83
CA PRO A 383 -13.65 6.72 -21.70
C PRO A 383 -12.24 6.82 -21.11
N ARG A 384 -11.41 5.78 -21.28
CA ARG A 384 -10.02 5.77 -20.80
C ARG A 384 -9.16 6.90 -21.37
N SER A 385 -9.51 7.44 -22.54
CA SER A 385 -8.85 8.60 -23.15
C SER A 385 -9.11 9.91 -22.40
N VAL A 386 -10.10 9.96 -21.51
CA VAL A 386 -10.37 11.12 -20.66
C VAL A 386 -9.40 11.11 -19.48
N GLN A 387 -8.51 12.10 -19.47
CA GLN A 387 -7.47 12.28 -18.45
C GLN A 387 -7.89 13.18 -17.28
N THR A 388 -8.90 14.03 -17.48
CA THR A 388 -9.43 14.95 -16.48
C THR A 388 -10.94 14.83 -16.43
N HIS A 389 -11.51 14.75 -15.23
CA HIS A 389 -12.94 14.58 -15.05
C HIS A 389 -13.67 15.85 -15.49
N PRO A 390 -14.71 15.75 -16.35
CA PRO A 390 -15.35 16.91 -16.95
C PRO A 390 -16.06 17.81 -15.90
N ASP A 391 -16.63 17.22 -14.85
CA ASP A 391 -17.46 17.98 -13.89
C ASP A 391 -16.64 18.79 -12.86
N ASP A 392 -15.51 18.26 -12.40
CA ASP A 392 -14.77 18.84 -11.27
C ASP A 392 -13.29 19.14 -11.58
N GLY A 393 -12.83 18.83 -12.80
CA GLY A 393 -11.47 19.10 -13.24
C GLY A 393 -10.41 18.21 -12.56
N THR A 394 -10.81 17.18 -11.81
CA THR A 394 -9.85 16.31 -11.11
C THR A 394 -9.18 15.33 -12.09
N PRO A 395 -7.91 14.95 -11.88
CA PRO A 395 -7.26 13.94 -12.71
C PRO A 395 -7.97 12.58 -12.62
N CYS A 396 -8.30 11.99 -13.76
CA CYS A 396 -8.90 10.66 -13.86
C CYS A 396 -7.84 9.58 -13.64
N ARG A 397 -7.52 9.31 -12.38
CA ARG A 397 -6.52 8.30 -11.98
C ARG A 397 -7.13 6.91 -11.96
N ARG A 398 -6.53 5.98 -12.69
CA ARG A 398 -7.00 4.62 -12.86
C ARG A 398 -5.92 3.63 -12.49
N LEU A 399 -6.34 2.58 -11.80
CA LEU A 399 -5.57 1.37 -11.56
C LEU A 399 -6.17 0.27 -12.44
N TYR A 400 -5.37 -0.27 -13.35
CA TYR A 400 -5.72 -1.40 -14.19
C TYR A 400 -5.11 -2.67 -13.61
N LEU A 401 -5.93 -3.68 -13.39
CA LEU A 401 -5.49 -5.02 -13.03
C LEU A 401 -5.37 -5.83 -14.31
N VAL A 402 -4.21 -6.41 -14.58
CA VAL A 402 -3.89 -6.99 -15.88
C VAL A 402 -3.40 -8.41 -15.72
N GLN A 403 -4.06 -9.33 -16.41
CA GLN A 403 -3.56 -10.68 -16.66
C GLN A 403 -3.12 -10.74 -18.12
N ALA A 404 -1.84 -11.07 -18.36
CA ALA A 404 -1.34 -11.39 -19.68
C ALA A 404 -0.76 -12.80 -19.67
N SER A 405 -0.87 -13.54 -20.77
CA SER A 405 -0.29 -14.87 -20.89
C SER A 405 0.16 -15.19 -22.31
N GLY A 406 1.04 -16.18 -22.38
CA GLY A 406 1.51 -16.76 -23.61
C GLY A 406 2.09 -18.15 -23.35
N SER A 407 2.13 -18.95 -24.40
CA SER A 407 2.73 -20.29 -24.38
C SER A 407 3.40 -20.52 -25.74
N PRO A 408 4.39 -21.42 -25.83
CA PRO A 408 4.98 -21.78 -27.10
C PRO A 408 3.87 -22.21 -28.06
N ASN A 409 3.90 -21.70 -29.29
CA ASN A 409 2.97 -22.16 -30.32
C ASN A 409 3.16 -23.67 -30.47
N GLN A 410 2.10 -24.45 -30.25
CA GLN A 410 2.03 -25.85 -30.66
C GLN A 410 1.91 -25.92 -32.19
N THR A 411 2.90 -25.39 -32.91
CA THR A 411 3.02 -25.60 -34.35
C THR A 411 4.21 -26.52 -34.58
N THR A 412 3.87 -27.69 -35.12
CA THR A 412 4.72 -28.75 -35.70
C THR A 412 5.57 -29.55 -34.71
N ALA A 413 4.93 -30.59 -34.13
CA ALA A 413 5.59 -31.88 -33.92
C ALA A 413 5.68 -32.65 -35.25
#